data_AF-A0A257NDQ5-F1
#
_entry.id   AF-A0A257NDQ5-F1
#
_cell.length_a   1.000
_cell.length_b   1.000
_cell.length_c   1.000
_cell.angle_alpha   90.00
_cell.angle_beta   90.00
_cell.angle_gamma   90.00
#
_symmetry.space_group_name_H-M   'P 1'
#
loop_
_entity.id
_entity.type
_entity.pdbx_description
1 polymer ?
#
loop_
_entity_poly.entity_id
_entity_poly.type
_entity_poly.pdbx_seq_one_letter_code
_entity_poly.pdbx_strand_id
1 'polypeptide(L)'
;MMHQSAHKIFIYTALPCEAKPLVEHFGLKKDVSVQPFAVYLNHDICLTVTGLGKSAMAAGVAYTQALFAKVEHPVILNIGIAGHKDHLLGDLFLIDKIIDIDSQKSYYPSLIFTPPCPTDSIQSSSKPQLDYDHPYLCDMEALSSA
;
A
#
# COMPACT_ATOMS: atom_id res chain seq x y z
N MET A 1 -0.66 2.58 30.18
CA MET A 1 -1.51 1.52 29.59
C MET A 1 -2.74 2.19 28.96
N MET A 2 -2.59 2.82 27.80
CA MET A 2 -3.73 3.39 27.06
C MET A 2 -3.35 3.50 25.59
N HIS A 3 -3.88 2.61 24.76
CA HIS A 3 -4.22 2.88 23.36
C HIS A 3 -5.33 1.88 23.01
N GLN A 4 -6.55 2.24 23.39
CA GLN A 4 -7.76 1.49 23.06
C GLN A 4 -8.52 2.27 21.99
N SER A 5 -7.90 2.37 20.81
CA SER A 5 -8.61 2.57 19.56
C SER A 5 -8.05 1.53 18.61
N ALA A 6 -8.85 0.54 18.24
CA ALA A 6 -8.45 -0.46 17.27
C ALA A 6 -8.52 0.23 15.90
N HIS A 7 -7.37 0.63 15.35
CA HIS A 7 -7.31 1.16 13.99
C HIS A 7 -7.89 0.10 13.05
N LYS A 8 -8.91 0.45 12.27
CA LYS A 8 -9.57 -0.51 11.38
C LYS A 8 -8.97 -0.49 9.98
N ILE A 9 -8.28 0.60 9.62
CA ILE A 9 -7.73 0.82 8.29
C ILE A 9 -6.22 0.97 8.40
N PHE A 10 -5.49 0.12 7.69
CA PHE A 10 -4.05 0.16 7.57
C PHE A 10 -3.68 0.55 6.14
N ILE A 11 -2.92 1.62 6.02
CA ILE A 11 -2.42 2.13 4.75
C ILE A 11 -0.91 1.94 4.72
N TYR A 12 -0.40 1.37 3.64
CA TYR A 12 1.03 1.20 3.42
C TYR A 12 1.45 1.96 2.17
N THR A 13 2.52 2.72 2.30
CA THR A 13 3.12 3.51 1.21
C THR A 13 4.62 3.21 1.19
N ALA A 14 5.23 3.20 0.01
CA ALA A 14 6.66 2.94 -0.10
C ALA A 14 7.47 4.19 0.25
N LEU A 15 6.98 5.37 -0.15
CA LEU A 15 7.72 6.63 -0.10
C LEU A 15 7.04 7.67 0.81
N PRO A 16 7.83 8.53 1.49
CA PRO A 16 7.27 9.65 2.26
C PRO A 16 6.42 10.63 1.44
N CYS A 17 6.73 10.81 0.14
CA CYS A 17 5.97 11.69 -0.74
C CYS A 17 4.57 11.15 -1.08
N GLU A 18 4.39 9.83 -1.12
CA GLU A 18 3.09 9.18 -1.27
C GLU A 18 2.25 9.31 0.01
N ALA A 19 2.91 9.17 1.17
CA ALA A 19 2.27 9.30 2.48
C ALA A 19 1.81 10.72 2.80
N LYS A 20 2.62 11.73 2.47
CA LYS A 20 2.38 13.12 2.86
C LYS A 20 0.96 13.63 2.58
N PRO A 21 0.40 13.53 1.36
CA PRO A 21 -0.96 14.01 1.09
C PRO A 21 -2.02 13.27 1.92
N LEU A 22 -1.83 11.97 2.20
CA LEU A 22 -2.75 11.20 3.03
C LEU A 22 -2.67 11.60 4.50
N VAL A 23 -1.45 11.82 5.01
CA VAL A 23 -1.22 12.32 6.38
C VAL A 23 -1.89 13.67 6.58
N GLU A 24 -1.74 14.59 5.62
CA GLU A 24 -2.35 15.92 5.68
C GLU A 24 -3.88 15.85 5.57
N HIS A 25 -4.40 15.07 4.61
CA HIS A 25 -5.84 14.93 4.39
C HIS A 25 -6.58 14.33 5.59
N PHE A 26 -6.05 13.25 6.18
CA PHE A 26 -6.67 12.55 7.30
C PHE A 26 -6.24 13.08 8.69
N GLY A 27 -5.38 14.10 8.74
CA GLY A 27 -4.87 14.66 9.99
C GLY A 27 -4.10 13.65 10.84
N LEU A 28 -3.33 12.75 10.22
CA LEU A 28 -2.60 11.70 10.92
C LEU A 28 -1.41 12.30 11.69
N LYS A 29 -1.15 11.77 12.89
CA LYS A 29 -0.02 12.22 13.73
C LYS A 29 1.05 11.15 13.80
N LYS A 30 2.30 11.55 13.68
CA LYS A 30 3.43 10.63 13.80
C LYS A 30 3.49 10.00 15.19
N ASP A 31 3.56 8.68 15.26
CA ASP A 31 3.88 7.97 16.50
C ASP A 31 5.41 7.94 16.67
N VAL A 32 5.89 8.62 17.71
CA VAL A 32 7.33 8.70 18.02
C VAL A 32 7.85 7.51 18.83
N SER A 33 6.97 6.65 19.32
CA SER A 33 7.34 5.43 20.04
C SER A 33 7.75 4.31 19.09
N VAL A 34 7.33 4.38 17.81
CA VAL A 34 7.69 3.45 16.76
C VAL A 34 8.91 3.98 15.99
N GLN A 35 9.99 3.21 15.98
CA GLN A 35 11.27 3.62 15.37
C GLN A 35 11.64 2.92 14.06
N PRO A 36 11.35 1.62 13.85
CA PRO A 36 11.77 0.94 12.62
C PRO A 36 11.15 1.49 11.33
N PHE A 37 9.93 2.05 11.43
CA PHE A 37 9.21 2.66 10.31
C PHE A 37 8.56 3.98 10.75
N ALA A 38 8.30 4.87 9.80
CA ALA A 38 7.50 6.05 10.08
C ALA A 38 6.02 5.67 10.08
N VAL A 39 5.43 5.64 11.27
CA VAL A 39 4.00 5.35 11.48
C VAL A 39 3.25 6.62 11.84
N TYR A 40 2.14 6.86 11.15
CA TYR A 40 1.24 7.99 11.37
C TYR A 40 -0.15 7.44 11.66
N LEU A 41 -0.79 7.93 12.71
CA LEU A 41 -2.07 7.39 13.15
C LEU A 41 -3.04 8.46 13.63
N ASN A 42 -4.32 8.13 13.52
CA ASN A 42 -5.42 8.77 14.24
C ASN A 42 -6.30 7.67 14.86
N HIS A 43 -7.52 7.93 15.29
CA HIS A 43 -8.35 6.89 15.91
C HIS A 43 -8.69 5.68 15.01
N ASP A 44 -8.76 5.86 13.68
CA ASP A 44 -9.25 4.87 12.72
C ASP A 44 -8.17 4.33 11.79
N ILE A 45 -7.22 5.18 11.39
CA ILE A 45 -6.24 4.92 10.34
C ILE A 45 -4.85 4.81 10.96
N CYS A 46 -4.12 3.79 10.53
CA CYS A 46 -2.69 3.62 10.73
C CYS A 46 -1.99 3.60 9.37
N LEU A 47 -1.16 4.60 9.08
CA LEU A 47 -0.36 4.69 7.86
C LEU A 47 1.10 4.41 8.17
N THR A 48 1.70 3.46 7.48
CA THR A 48 3.12 3.12 7.60
C THR A 48 3.86 3.42 6.29
N VAL A 49 4.95 4.18 6.38
CA VAL A 49 5.94 4.31 5.30
C VAL A 49 6.94 3.18 5.42
N THR A 50 6.94 2.25 4.48
CA THR A 50 7.66 0.98 4.56
C THR A 50 9.05 1.03 3.92
N GLY A 51 9.24 1.90 2.93
CA GLY A 51 10.42 1.93 2.07
C GLY A 51 10.19 1.24 0.73
N LEU A 52 11.13 1.42 -0.19
CA LEU A 52 11.08 0.89 -1.55
C LEU A 52 11.32 -0.63 -1.59
N GLY A 53 10.60 -1.30 -2.46
CA GLY A 53 10.71 -2.70 -2.82
C GLY A 53 9.90 -3.64 -1.95
N LYS A 54 9.56 -4.79 -2.54
CA LYS A 54 8.82 -5.92 -1.95
C LYS A 54 9.25 -6.27 -0.52
N SER A 55 10.55 -6.39 -0.27
CA SER A 55 11.06 -6.77 1.05
C SER A 55 10.80 -5.71 2.13
N ALA A 56 10.96 -4.43 1.79
CA ALA A 56 10.69 -3.33 2.71
C ALA A 56 9.18 -3.24 3.00
N MET A 57 8.36 -3.35 1.96
CA MET A 57 6.89 -3.40 2.08
C MET A 57 6.44 -4.56 2.98
N ALA A 58 6.90 -5.79 2.73
CA ALA A 58 6.55 -6.95 3.55
C ALA A 58 6.99 -6.80 5.01
N ALA A 59 8.19 -6.27 5.25
CA ALA A 59 8.68 -6.02 6.61
C ALA A 59 7.84 -4.97 7.35
N GLY A 60 7.47 -3.88 6.65
CA GLY A 60 6.62 -2.82 7.20
C GLY A 60 5.22 -3.32 7.55
N VAL A 61 4.59 -4.08 6.64
CA VAL A 61 3.28 -4.70 6.88
C VAL A 61 3.34 -5.63 8.09
N ALA A 62 4.27 -6.59 8.10
CA ALA A 62 4.39 -7.56 9.18
C ALA A 62 4.65 -6.89 10.54
N TYR A 63 5.54 -5.90 10.57
CA TYR A 63 5.84 -5.16 11.80
C TYR A 63 4.64 -4.37 12.31
N THR A 64 3.96 -3.61 11.44
CA THR A 64 2.77 -2.83 11.83
C THR A 64 1.63 -3.76 12.29
N GLN A 65 1.37 -4.85 11.57
CA GLN A 65 0.33 -5.80 11.98
C GLN A 65 0.65 -6.48 13.32
N ALA A 66 1.93 -6.78 13.60
CA ALA A 66 2.34 -7.31 14.90
C ALA A 66 2.12 -6.31 16.05
N LEU A 67 2.38 -5.01 15.82
CA LEU A 67 2.11 -3.97 16.82
C LEU A 67 0.63 -3.83 17.14
N PHE A 68 -0.24 -4.02 16.15
CA PHE A 68 -1.70 -3.82 16.26
C PHE A 68 -2.50 -5.13 16.13
N ALA A 69 -1.90 -6.26 16.53
CA ALA A 69 -2.43 -7.62 16.29
C ALA A 69 -3.82 -7.93 16.92
N LYS A 70 -4.37 -7.01 17.72
CA LYS A 70 -5.69 -7.15 18.35
C LYS A 70 -6.84 -6.61 17.49
N VAL A 71 -6.55 -6.04 16.33
CA VAL A 71 -7.58 -5.57 15.40
C VAL A 71 -8.17 -6.77 14.66
N GLU A 72 -9.47 -7.00 14.84
CA GLU A 72 -10.21 -7.98 14.06
C GLU A 72 -10.59 -7.39 12.69
N HIS A 73 -10.40 -8.19 11.63
CA HIS A 73 -10.77 -7.84 10.24
C HIS A 73 -10.24 -6.48 9.76
N PRO A 74 -8.91 -6.23 9.80
CA PRO A 74 -8.35 -4.98 9.32
C PRO A 74 -8.57 -4.82 7.81
N VAL A 75 -8.91 -3.61 7.38
CA VAL A 75 -8.80 -3.21 5.98
C VAL A 75 -7.35 -2.84 5.72
N ILE A 76 -6.71 -3.48 4.75
CA ILE A 76 -5.33 -3.24 4.35
C ILE A 76 -5.33 -2.65 2.95
N LEU A 77 -4.69 -1.49 2.80
CA LEU A 77 -4.54 -0.79 1.54
C LEU A 77 -3.06 -0.52 1.30
N ASN A 78 -2.56 -0.92 0.14
CA ASN A 78 -1.34 -0.37 -0.41
C ASN A 78 -1.70 0.81 -1.33
N ILE A 79 -1.07 1.95 -1.12
CA ILE A 79 -1.26 3.15 -1.94
C ILE A 79 0.12 3.61 -2.38
N GLY A 80 0.33 3.68 -3.68
CA GLY A 80 1.60 4.09 -4.27
C GLY A 80 1.44 4.54 -5.71
N ILE A 81 2.50 5.12 -6.25
CA ILE A 81 2.56 5.49 -7.67
C ILE A 81 2.84 4.25 -8.53
N ALA A 82 2.26 4.22 -9.72
CA ALA A 82 2.54 3.22 -10.73
C ALA A 82 2.79 3.89 -12.09
N GLY A 83 3.63 3.27 -12.91
CA GLY A 83 3.86 3.69 -14.29
C GLY A 83 2.90 3.00 -15.25
N HIS A 84 2.56 3.68 -16.35
CA HIS A 84 1.83 3.10 -17.47
C HIS A 84 2.23 3.79 -18.77
N LYS A 85 2.07 3.11 -19.92
CA LYS A 85 2.37 3.69 -21.23
C LYS A 85 1.32 4.70 -21.71
N ASP A 86 0.04 4.42 -21.47
CA ASP A 86 -1.07 5.09 -22.15
C ASP A 86 -2.00 5.88 -21.19
N HIS A 87 -1.89 5.65 -19.87
CA HIS A 87 -2.75 6.31 -18.88
C HIS A 87 -2.22 7.71 -18.58
N LEU A 88 -3.11 8.64 -18.23
CA LEU A 88 -2.74 10.01 -17.94
C LEU A 88 -2.07 10.10 -16.56
N LEU A 89 -1.11 11.02 -16.44
CA LEU A 89 -0.53 11.33 -15.13
C LEU A 89 -1.62 11.84 -14.18
N GLY A 90 -1.75 11.16 -13.03
CA GLY A 90 -2.76 11.48 -12.02
C GLY A 90 -4.02 10.62 -12.10
N ASP A 91 -4.15 9.73 -13.08
CA ASP A 91 -5.21 8.72 -13.08
C ASP A 91 -5.07 7.80 -11.85
N LEU A 92 -6.21 7.46 -11.25
CA LEU A 92 -6.30 6.61 -10.05
C LEU A 92 -7.03 5.32 -10.39
N PHE A 93 -6.42 4.20 -10.02
CA PHE A 93 -6.97 2.86 -10.24
C PHE A 93 -7.05 2.07 -8.94
N LEU A 94 -8.09 1.25 -8.81
CA LEU A 94 -8.16 0.19 -7.81
C LEU A 94 -7.67 -1.12 -8.44
N ILE A 95 -6.74 -1.82 -7.79
CA ILE A 95 -6.12 -2.99 -8.40
C ILE A 95 -7.03 -4.21 -8.30
N ASP A 96 -7.37 -4.82 -9.44
CA ASP A 96 -8.18 -6.04 -9.52
C ASP A 96 -7.36 -7.34 -9.69
N LYS A 97 -6.11 -7.20 -10.13
CA LYS A 97 -5.16 -8.30 -10.30
C LYS A 97 -3.73 -7.80 -10.15
N ILE A 98 -2.91 -8.56 -9.43
CA ILE A 98 -1.47 -8.35 -9.28
C ILE A 98 -0.74 -9.50 -9.96
N ILE A 99 0.14 -9.19 -10.90
CA ILE A 99 1.02 -10.14 -11.59
C ILE A 99 2.42 -9.92 -11.02
N ASP A 100 2.94 -10.91 -10.29
CA ASP A 100 4.31 -10.89 -9.84
C ASP A 100 5.25 -11.37 -10.95
N ILE A 101 6.06 -10.47 -11.48
CA ILE A 101 6.99 -10.78 -12.57
C ILE A 101 8.14 -11.68 -12.10
N ASP A 102 8.53 -11.60 -10.83
CA ASP A 102 9.64 -12.41 -10.34
C ASP A 102 9.24 -13.88 -10.19
N SER A 103 8.02 -14.17 -9.71
CA SER A 103 7.53 -15.55 -9.55
C SER A 103 6.59 -16.04 -10.66
N GLN A 104 6.18 -15.17 -11.58
CA GLN A 104 5.21 -15.45 -12.64
C GLN A 104 3.83 -15.88 -12.12
N LYS A 105 3.46 -15.47 -10.91
CA LYS A 105 2.17 -15.76 -10.28
C LYS A 105 1.22 -14.57 -10.37
N SER A 106 -0.08 -14.86 -10.31
CA SER A 106 -1.13 -13.83 -10.23
C SER A 106 -1.92 -13.96 -8.94
N TYR A 107 -2.29 -12.81 -8.39
CA TYR A 107 -3.07 -12.65 -7.16
C TYR A 107 -4.26 -11.73 -7.45
N TYR A 108 -5.38 -11.95 -6.77
CA TYR A 108 -6.63 -11.24 -7.02
C TYR A 108 -7.13 -10.65 -5.71
N PRO A 109 -6.91 -9.33 -5.47
CA PRO A 109 -7.40 -8.66 -4.28
C PRO A 109 -8.93 -8.77 -4.13
N SER A 110 -9.40 -8.89 -2.89
CA SER A 110 -10.83 -9.01 -2.60
C SER A 110 -11.55 -7.68 -2.79
N LEU A 111 -12.29 -7.53 -3.90
CA LEU A 111 -13.16 -6.38 -4.16
C LEU A 111 -14.54 -6.58 -3.49
N ILE A 112 -14.60 -6.40 -2.16
CA ILE A 112 -15.82 -6.59 -1.36
C ILE A 112 -16.80 -5.41 -1.37
N PHE A 113 -16.61 -4.45 -2.28
CA PHE A 113 -17.41 -3.24 -2.43
C PHE A 113 -17.37 -2.75 -3.89
N THR A 114 -18.28 -1.85 -4.26
CA THR A 114 -18.24 -1.20 -5.58
C THR A 114 -17.03 -0.27 -5.66
N PRO A 115 -16.09 -0.47 -6.61
CA PRO A 115 -14.91 0.37 -6.75
C PRO A 115 -15.29 1.86 -6.92
N PRO A 116 -14.70 2.78 -6.13
CA PRO A 116 -14.97 4.21 -6.22
C PRO A 116 -14.26 4.88 -7.42
N CYS A 117 -13.38 4.14 -8.09
CA CYS A 117 -12.62 4.53 -9.27
C CYS A 117 -12.51 3.32 -10.22
N PRO A 118 -12.06 3.52 -11.48
CA PRO A 118 -11.81 2.41 -12.40
C PRO A 118 -10.85 1.37 -11.79
N THR A 119 -11.00 0.12 -12.21
CA THR A 119 -10.04 -0.94 -11.86
C THR A 119 -9.05 -1.16 -12.98
N ASP A 120 -7.85 -1.63 -12.62
CA ASP A 120 -6.87 -2.10 -13.58
C ASP A 120 -5.96 -3.17 -12.94
N SER A 121 -5.24 -3.90 -13.78
CA SER A 121 -4.28 -4.92 -13.41
C SER A 121 -2.86 -4.35 -13.36
N ILE A 122 -2.07 -4.81 -12.39
CA ILE A 122 -0.70 -4.34 -12.15
C ILE A 122 0.33 -5.47 -12.29
N GLN A 123 1.48 -5.16 -12.90
CA GLN A 123 2.69 -5.96 -12.84
C GLN A 123 3.62 -5.40 -11.75
N SER A 124 4.03 -6.26 -10.82
CA SER A 124 4.92 -5.90 -9.73
C SER A 124 6.26 -6.60 -9.87
N SER A 125 7.35 -5.83 -9.91
CA SER A 125 8.72 -6.33 -10.12
C SER A 125 9.66 -5.92 -8.99
N SER A 126 10.66 -6.74 -8.68
CA SER A 126 11.74 -6.37 -7.77
C SER A 126 12.68 -5.27 -8.32
N LYS A 127 12.58 -4.98 -9.63
CA LYS A 127 13.43 -4.00 -10.32
C LYS A 127 12.58 -2.99 -11.07
N PRO A 128 13.05 -1.73 -11.20
CA PRO A 128 12.39 -0.73 -12.04
C PRO A 128 12.21 -1.26 -13.46
N GLN A 129 10.96 -1.21 -13.95
CA GLN A 129 10.65 -1.46 -15.35
C GLN A 129 10.77 -0.15 -16.12
N LEU A 130 11.48 -0.19 -17.24
CA LEU A 130 11.66 0.96 -18.14
C LEU A 130 10.96 0.76 -19.49
N ASP A 131 10.49 -0.47 -19.73
CA ASP A 131 9.74 -0.86 -20.91
C ASP A 131 8.29 -1.11 -20.46
N TYR A 132 7.36 -0.46 -21.13
CA TYR A 132 5.93 -0.51 -20.85
C TYR A 132 5.16 -1.10 -22.04
N ASP A 133 5.78 -1.94 -22.87
CA ASP A 133 5.14 -2.61 -24.02
C ASP A 133 4.14 -3.72 -23.61
N HIS A 134 3.23 -3.39 -22.70
CA HIS A 134 2.16 -4.23 -22.21
C HIS A 134 1.04 -3.35 -21.61
N PRO A 135 -0.19 -3.86 -21.44
CA PRO A 135 -1.34 -3.04 -21.02
C PRO A 135 -1.50 -2.86 -19.51
N TYR A 136 -0.55 -3.31 -18.70
CA TYR A 136 -0.66 -3.31 -17.23
C TYR A 136 0.06 -2.11 -16.61
N LEU A 137 -0.45 -1.64 -15.46
CA LEU A 137 0.28 -0.75 -14.55
C LEU A 137 1.60 -1.43 -14.10
N CYS A 138 2.64 -0.66 -13.79
CA CYS A 138 3.91 -1.17 -13.26
C CYS A 138 4.25 -0.56 -11.91
N ASP A 139 4.61 -1.39 -10.94
CA ASP A 139 5.18 -0.95 -9.66
C ASP A 139 6.25 -1.91 -9.12
N MET A 140 6.64 -1.70 -7.87
CA MET A 140 7.62 -2.54 -7.17
C MET A 140 7.16 -3.12 -5.83
N GLU A 141 5.92 -2.88 -5.37
CA GLU A 141 5.51 -3.21 -4.00
C GLU A 141 4.14 -3.89 -3.85
N ALA A 142 3.25 -3.81 -4.84
CA ALA A 142 1.85 -4.24 -4.76
C ALA A 142 1.68 -5.71 -4.32
N LEU A 143 2.60 -6.59 -4.74
CA LEU A 143 2.60 -7.99 -4.31
C LEU A 143 2.73 -8.16 -2.80
N SER A 144 3.51 -7.32 -2.13
CA SER A 144 3.92 -7.51 -0.74
C SER A 144 2.89 -7.02 0.29
N SER A 145 1.76 -6.50 -0.19
CA SER A 145 0.57 -6.16 0.59
C SER A 145 -0.59 -7.14 0.40
N ALA A 146 -0.43 -8.16 -0.46
CA ALA A 146 -1.45 -9.15 -0.78
C ALA A 146 -1.51 -10.32 0.21
#